data_AF-A0A7W5VA16-F1
#
_entry.id   AF-A0A7W5VA16-F1
#
_cell.length_a   1.000
_cell.length_b   1.000
_cell.length_c   1.000
_cell.angle_alpha   90.00
_cell.angle_beta   90.00
_cell.angle_gamma   90.00
#
_symmetry.space_group_name_H-M   'P 1'
#
loop_
_entity.id
_entity.type
_entity.pdbx_description
1 polymer ?
#
loop_
_entity_poly.entity_id
_entity_poly.type
_entity_poly.pdbx_seq_one_letter_code
_entity_poly.pdbx_strand_id
1 'polypeptide(L)'
;MRKFAGTMDSSATGVHTLKEHTPVFEGWNLVPLAGIPIVGLPFVGRFNNISHTWRDSAGILGGVLGTDSGQLFHAADVYMAAERAAAVPKK
;
A
#
# COMPACT_ATOMS: atom_id res chain seq x y z
N MET A 1 -10.92 -9.19 -16.60
CA MET A 1 -10.25 -7.91 -16.32
C MET A 1 -10.76 -7.26 -15.02
N ARG A 2 -12.05 -6.90 -14.90
CA ARG A 2 -12.60 -6.29 -13.66
C ARG A 2 -12.35 -7.07 -12.37
N LYS A 3 -12.50 -8.41 -12.37
CA LYS A 3 -12.23 -9.24 -11.18
C LYS A 3 -10.79 -9.09 -10.68
N PHE A 4 -9.83 -9.09 -11.61
CA PHE A 4 -8.41 -8.94 -11.29
C PHE A 4 -8.11 -7.52 -10.77
N ALA A 5 -8.66 -6.49 -11.42
CA ALA A 5 -8.58 -5.12 -10.93
C ALA A 5 -9.13 -4.96 -9.51
N GLY A 6 -10.27 -5.60 -9.20
CA GLY A 6 -10.83 -5.59 -7.84
C GLY A 6 -9.95 -6.29 -6.81
N THR A 7 -9.26 -7.37 -7.19
CA THR A 7 -8.26 -8.01 -6.32
C THR A 7 -7.09 -7.07 -6.06
N MET A 8 -6.56 -6.39 -7.09
CA MET A 8 -5.47 -5.43 -6.93
C MET A 8 -5.85 -4.26 -6.00
N ASP A 9 -7.05 -3.72 -6.17
CA ASP A 9 -7.58 -2.66 -5.32
C ASP A 9 -7.74 -3.09 -3.85
N SER A 10 -8.24 -4.31 -3.63
CA SER A 10 -8.32 -4.91 -2.30
C SER A 10 -6.94 -5.12 -1.69
N SER A 11 -5.96 -5.56 -2.48
CA SER A 11 -4.56 -5.68 -2.05
C SER A 11 -3.96 -4.33 -1.72
N ALA A 12 -4.25 -3.27 -2.48
CA ALA A 12 -3.81 -1.91 -2.18
C ALA A 12 -4.30 -1.47 -0.78
N THR A 13 -5.58 -1.73 -0.47
CA THR A 13 -6.17 -1.46 0.84
C THR A 13 -5.49 -2.25 1.96
N GLY A 14 -5.22 -3.54 1.74
CA GLY A 14 -4.51 -4.39 2.69
C GLY A 14 -3.09 -3.89 2.98
N VAL A 15 -2.34 -3.56 1.95
CA VAL A 15 -0.98 -3.00 2.08
C VAL A 15 -1.01 -1.65 2.79
N HIS A 16 -1.98 -0.79 2.47
CA HIS A 16 -2.16 0.48 3.17
C HIS A 16 -2.46 0.27 4.66
N THR A 17 -3.27 -0.73 5.00
CA THR A 17 -3.53 -1.07 6.41
C THR A 17 -2.26 -1.50 7.12
N LEU A 18 -1.42 -2.33 6.49
CA LEU A 18 -0.13 -2.76 7.04
C LEU A 18 0.85 -1.58 7.22
N LYS A 19 0.83 -0.63 6.28
CA LYS A 19 1.58 0.63 6.41
C LYS A 19 1.17 1.39 7.67
N GLU A 20 -0.13 1.63 7.87
CA GLU A 20 -0.63 2.41 9.01
C GLU A 20 -0.36 1.71 10.36
N HIS A 21 -0.28 0.38 10.37
CA HIS A 21 0.04 -0.41 11.56
C HIS A 21 1.53 -0.74 11.71
N THR A 22 2.41 -0.08 10.94
CA THR A 22 3.85 -0.36 11.03
C THR A 22 4.38 0.08 12.39
N PRO A 23 4.98 -0.84 13.18
CA PRO A 23 5.41 -0.53 14.54
C PRO A 23 6.64 0.37 14.53
N VAL A 24 6.60 1.38 15.40
CA VAL A 24 7.74 2.24 15.72
C VAL A 24 7.84 2.36 17.23
N PHE A 25 9.06 2.26 17.74
CA PHE A 25 9.33 2.52 19.16
C PHE A 25 9.43 4.03 19.36
N GLU A 26 8.29 4.69 19.43
CA GLU A 26 8.16 6.11 19.81
C GLU A 26 8.29 6.24 21.34
N GLY A 27 9.01 7.26 21.83
CA GLY A 27 9.20 7.49 23.28
C GLY A 27 10.47 6.88 23.90
N TRP A 28 11.27 6.14 23.12
CA TRP A 28 12.66 5.83 23.51
C TRP A 28 13.60 7.03 23.34
N ASN A 29 13.06 8.16 22.88
CA ASN A 29 13.76 9.42 22.79
C ASN A 29 13.89 10.03 24.20
N LEU A 30 14.99 9.66 24.87
CA LEU A 30 15.77 10.57 25.71
C LEU A 30 15.12 11.11 26.98
N VAL A 31 14.59 10.24 27.84
CA VAL A 31 14.76 10.48 29.28
C VAL A 31 15.75 9.46 29.80
N PRO A 32 16.92 9.86 30.34
CA PRO A 32 17.88 8.95 30.97
C PRO A 32 17.36 8.17 32.21
N LEU A 33 16.05 8.10 32.47
CA LEU A 33 15.50 7.75 33.79
C LEU A 33 14.59 6.51 33.83
N ALA A 34 14.66 5.59 32.86
CA ALA A 34 13.89 4.33 32.92
C ALA A 34 14.71 3.05 32.65
N GLY A 35 16.00 3.04 33.02
CA GLY A 35 16.76 1.79 33.22
C GLY A 35 17.19 1.03 31.96
N ILE A 36 17.02 1.58 30.76
CA ILE A 36 17.53 0.95 29.53
C ILE A 36 18.99 1.40 29.29
N PRO A 37 19.96 0.46 29.22
CA PRO A 37 21.35 0.82 28.96
C PRO A 37 21.50 1.54 27.63
N ILE A 38 22.38 2.55 27.56
CA ILE A 38 22.77 3.29 26.33
C ILE A 38 23.09 2.33 25.16
N VAL A 39 23.56 1.12 25.48
CA VAL A 39 23.84 0.01 24.55
C VAL A 39 22.61 -0.41 23.71
N GLY A 40 21.38 -0.20 24.20
CA GLY A 40 20.15 -0.55 23.49
C GLY A 40 19.72 0.45 22.41
N LEU A 41 20.18 1.71 22.48
CA LEU A 41 19.76 2.78 21.57
C LEU A 41 20.06 2.48 20.09
N PRO A 42 21.24 1.95 19.70
CA PRO A 42 21.51 1.59 18.31
C PRO A 42 20.55 0.53 17.75
N PHE A 43 20.09 -0.42 18.58
CA PHE A 43 19.16 -1.46 18.15
C PHE A 43 17.77 -0.87 17.86
N VAL A 44 17.30 0.05 18.69
CA VAL A 44 16.03 0.76 18.47
C VAL A 44 16.11 1.67 17.25
N GLY A 45 17.23 2.40 17.08
CA GLY A 45 17.45 3.21 15.89
C GLY A 45 17.43 2.37 14.61
N ARG A 46 18.12 1.22 14.61
CA ARG A 46 18.12 0.28 13.48
C ARG A 46 16.73 -0.29 13.21
N PHE A 47 16.00 -0.69 14.25
CA PHE A 47 14.63 -1.19 14.11
C PHE A 47 13.71 -0.13 13.49
N ASN A 48 13.65 1.07 14.07
CA ASN A 48 12.79 2.15 13.57
C ASN A 48 13.14 2.52 12.12
N ASN A 49 14.43 2.53 11.75
CA ASN A 49 14.82 2.79 10.37
C ASN A 49 14.29 1.72 9.39
N ILE A 50 14.34 0.44 9.78
CA ILE A 50 13.75 -0.65 8.99
C ILE A 50 12.23 -0.49 8.91
N SER A 51 11.58 -0.19 10.04
CA SER A 51 10.14 0.08 10.08
C SER A 51 9.74 1.24 9.16
N HIS A 52 10.48 2.35 9.15
CA HIS A 52 10.21 3.47 8.25
C HIS A 52 10.38 3.07 6.78
N THR A 53 11.45 2.37 6.45
CA THR A 53 11.67 1.83 5.09
C THR A 53 10.51 0.93 4.66
N TRP A 54 10.04 0.06 5.56
CA TRP A 54 8.90 -0.81 5.31
C TRP A 54 7.61 0.00 5.07
N ARG A 55 7.32 0.96 5.94
CA ARG A 55 6.14 1.85 5.82
C ARG A 55 6.13 2.58 4.48
N ASP A 56 7.26 3.14 4.08
CA ASP A 56 7.37 3.90 2.84
C ASP A 56 7.23 2.99 1.62
N SER A 57 7.86 1.81 1.64
CA SER A 57 7.73 0.79 0.59
C SER A 57 6.30 0.28 0.44
N ALA A 58 5.61 0.04 1.56
CA ALA A 58 4.20 -0.33 1.58
C ALA A 58 3.32 0.79 1.00
N GLY A 59 3.63 2.06 1.31
CA GLY A 59 2.96 3.21 0.70
C GLY A 59 3.09 3.23 -0.82
N ILE A 60 4.30 3.02 -1.35
CA ILE A 60 4.56 2.95 -2.80
C ILE A 60 3.77 1.80 -3.43
N LEU A 61 3.86 0.60 -2.87
CA LEU A 61 3.17 -0.58 -3.40
C LEU A 61 1.65 -0.40 -3.40
N GLY A 62 1.08 0.11 -2.30
CA GLY A 62 -0.35 0.42 -2.22
C GLY A 62 -0.78 1.43 -3.29
N GLY A 63 0.02 2.48 -3.51
CA GLY A 63 -0.25 3.49 -4.54
C GLY A 63 -0.23 2.93 -5.97
N VAL A 64 0.76 2.08 -6.28
CA VAL A 64 0.86 1.40 -7.59
C VAL A 64 -0.35 0.49 -7.80
N LEU A 65 -0.66 -0.37 -6.83
CA LEU A 65 -1.78 -1.31 -6.93
C LEU A 65 -3.13 -0.59 -7.14
N GLY A 66 -3.38 0.51 -6.41
CA GLY A 66 -4.60 1.29 -6.55
C GLY A 66 -4.68 2.09 -7.86
N THR A 67 -3.55 2.59 -8.35
CA THR A 67 -3.51 3.32 -9.63
C THR A 67 -3.76 2.37 -10.80
N ASP A 68 -3.04 1.24 -10.82
CA ASP A 68 -3.13 0.27 -11.90
C ASP A 68 -4.48 -0.46 -11.90
N SER A 69 -5.06 -0.72 -10.73
CA SER A 69 -6.43 -1.26 -10.64
C SER A 69 -7.45 -0.32 -11.29
N GLY A 70 -7.35 0.99 -11.03
CA GLY A 70 -8.20 2.01 -11.65
C GLY A 70 -8.08 2.04 -13.16
N GLN A 71 -6.86 1.95 -13.69
CA GLN A 71 -6.63 1.87 -15.15
C GLN A 71 -7.23 0.60 -15.76
N LEU A 72 -7.12 -0.55 -15.09
CA LEU A 72 -7.71 -1.81 -15.55
C LEU A 72 -9.24 -1.81 -15.51
N PHE A 73 -9.85 -1.15 -14.53
CA PHE A 73 -11.30 -0.91 -14.53
C PHE A 73 -11.70 -0.07 -15.73
N HIS A 74 -11.01 1.05 -15.97
CA HIS A 74 -11.29 1.91 -17.11
C HIS A 74 -11.16 1.16 -18.45
N ALA A 75 -10.07 0.39 -18.63
CA ALA A 75 -9.87 -0.42 -19.83
C ALA A 75 -11.02 -1.43 -20.01
N ALA A 76 -11.43 -2.12 -18.94
CA ALA A 76 -12.54 -3.07 -19.01
C ALA A 76 -13.87 -2.39 -19.42
N ASP A 77 -14.11 -1.17 -18.96
CA ASP A 77 -15.30 -0.39 -19.31
C ASP A 77 -15.30 0.00 -20.79
N VAL A 78 -14.15 0.43 -21.31
CA VAL A 78 -13.97 0.76 -22.73
C VAL A 78 -14.20 -0.46 -23.62
N TYR A 79 -13.63 -1.61 -23.28
CA TYR A 79 -13.85 -2.85 -24.04
C TYR A 79 -15.32 -3.27 -24.05
N MET A 80 -16.00 -3.24 -22.89
CA MET A 80 -17.43 -3.55 -22.80
C MET A 80 -18.29 -2.59 -23.63
N ALA A 81 -17.95 -1.30 -23.65
CA ALA A 81 -18.66 -0.31 -24.47
C ALA A 81 -18.46 -0.57 -25.96
N ALA A 82 -17.23 -0.87 -26.38
CA ALA A 82 -16.89 -1.21 -27.76
C ALA A 82 -17.63 -2.48 -28.23
N GLU A 83 -17.65 -3.54 -27.42
CA GLU A 83 -18.40 -4.76 -27.72
C GLU A 83 -19.90 -4.50 -27.89
N ARG A 84 -20.49 -3.69 -26.99
CA ARG A 84 -21.91 -3.31 -27.08
C ARG A 84 -22.20 -2.50 -28.35
N ALA A 85 -21.33 -1.57 -28.71
CA ALA A 85 -21.49 -0.77 -29.92
C ALA A 85 -21.37 -1.62 -31.20
N ALA A 86 -20.49 -2.62 -31.22
CA ALA A 86 -20.34 -3.55 -32.32
C ALA A 86 -21.53 -4.53 -32.45
N ALA A 87 -22.16 -4.88 -31.32
CA ALA A 87 -23.31 -5.78 -31.29
C ALA A 87 -24.64 -5.14 -31.74
N VAL A 88 -24.71 -3.80 -31.87
CA VAL A 88 -25.90 -3.12 -32.40
C VAL A 88 -25.87 -3.16 -33.92
N PRO A 89 -26.79 -3.88 -34.60
CA PRO A 89 -26.82 -3.91 -36.05
C PRO A 89 -27.16 -2.51 -36.59
N LYS A 90 -26.36 -2.03 -37.56
CA LYS A 90 -26.67 -0.81 -38.32
C LYS A 90 -28.01 -1.03 -39.04
N LYS A 91 -29.03 -0.24 -38.67
CA LYS A 91 -30.29 -0.13 -39.41
C LYS A 91 -30.05 0.55 -40.76
#